data_AF-A0A7S3WYF6-F1
#
_entry.id   AF-A0A7S3WYF6-F1
#
_cell.length_a   1.000
_cell.length_b   1.000
_cell.length_c   1.000
_cell.angle_alpha   90.00
_cell.angle_beta   90.00
_cell.angle_gamma   90.00
#
_symmetry.space_group_name_H-M   'P 1'
#
loop_
_entity.id
_entity.type
_entity.pdbx_description
1 polymer ?
#
loop_
_entity_poly.entity_id
_entity_poly.type
_entity_poly.pdbx_seq_one_letter_code
_entity_poly.pdbx_strand_id
1 'polypeptide(L)'
;TSGSYRLGLNEVGMDIDTICVAPKMVTRQDFFETLKLILEDHDSIENLVAISGAAVPIITFDYGDVNIDLLFAQLPLESVPDTIDLNNDTILQGLDTGTQRSLNGPRVTNLIEHLVPNFSAFRQLLRCIRLWAKRRGIYSNKMGYLGGINCNLLCAFICQLYPKAATSVLLERFFFILKDWRWPTPIMLTP
;
A
#
# COMPACT_ATOMS: atom_id res chain seq x y z
N THR A 1 -6.69 -5.88 -1.31
CA THR A 1 -6.29 -4.79 -0.38
C THR A 1 -4.81 -4.55 -0.50
N SER A 2 -4.34 -3.39 -0.04
CA SER A 2 -2.92 -3.03 -0.01
C SER A 2 -2.54 -2.36 1.32
N GLY A 3 -1.32 -1.83 1.39
CA GLY A 3 -0.95 -0.91 2.45
C GLY A 3 -0.88 -1.55 3.83
N SER A 4 -1.19 -0.75 4.85
CA SER A 4 -0.95 -1.14 6.24
C SER A 4 -1.84 -2.31 6.70
N TYR A 5 -3.09 -2.36 6.22
CA TYR A 5 -4.00 -3.46 6.49
C TYR A 5 -3.48 -4.78 5.92
N ARG A 6 -3.08 -4.79 4.64
CA ARG A 6 -2.53 -5.98 3.98
C ARG A 6 -1.25 -6.49 4.65
N LEU A 7 -0.43 -5.59 5.21
CA LEU A 7 0.78 -5.95 5.97
C LEU A 7 0.48 -6.41 7.42
N GLY A 8 -0.77 -6.42 7.88
CA GLY A 8 -1.13 -6.76 9.27
C GLY A 8 -0.62 -5.73 10.29
N LEU A 9 -0.60 -4.46 9.88
CA LEU A 9 -0.14 -3.30 10.65
C LEU A 9 -1.26 -2.29 10.88
N ASN A 10 -2.50 -2.74 10.81
CA ASN A 10 -3.69 -1.94 11.09
C ASN A 10 -3.72 -1.55 12.58
N GLU A 11 -3.96 -0.26 12.83
CA GLU A 11 -4.28 0.32 14.13
C GLU A 11 -5.78 0.63 14.13
N VAL A 12 -6.40 0.77 15.31
CA VAL A 12 -7.82 1.17 15.41
C VAL A 12 -8.00 2.54 14.75
N GLY A 13 -9.01 2.67 13.88
CA GLY A 13 -9.31 3.90 13.14
C GLY A 13 -8.45 4.11 11.89
N MET A 14 -7.66 3.13 11.46
CA MET A 14 -6.99 3.17 10.16
C MET A 14 -7.94 2.72 9.04
N ASP A 15 -7.73 3.31 7.87
CA ASP A 15 -8.36 2.98 6.60
C ASP A 15 -7.94 1.60 6.07
N ILE A 16 -8.80 1.03 5.21
CA ILE A 16 -8.46 -0.14 4.40
C ILE A 16 -8.32 0.28 2.94
N ASP A 17 -7.08 0.30 2.46
CA ASP A 17 -6.77 0.46 1.03
C ASP A 17 -7.28 -0.75 0.22
N THR A 18 -8.24 -0.51 -0.66
CA THR A 18 -8.90 -1.52 -1.48
C THR A 18 -8.80 -1.16 -2.96
N ILE A 19 -8.67 -2.16 -3.83
CA ILE A 19 -8.54 -1.98 -5.27
C ILE A 19 -9.62 -2.83 -5.93
N CYS A 20 -10.55 -2.17 -6.61
CA CYS A 20 -11.51 -2.78 -7.51
C CYS A 20 -10.82 -3.05 -8.85
N VAL A 21 -10.62 -4.34 -9.16
CA VAL A 21 -10.05 -4.79 -10.44
C VAL A 21 -11.19 -5.23 -11.34
N ALA A 22 -11.30 -4.61 -12.51
CA ALA A 22 -12.41 -4.83 -13.42
C ALA A 22 -11.94 -5.16 -14.86
N PRO A 23 -12.75 -5.90 -15.64
CA PRO A 23 -12.43 -6.22 -17.03
C PRO A 23 -12.58 -5.00 -17.94
N LYS A 24 -12.12 -5.12 -19.19
CA LYS A 24 -12.00 -4.00 -20.14
C LYS A 24 -13.32 -3.29 -20.49
N MET A 25 -14.46 -3.97 -20.29
CA MET A 25 -15.79 -3.41 -20.55
C MET A 25 -16.28 -2.48 -19.44
N VAL A 26 -15.67 -2.52 -18.25
CA VAL A 26 -16.03 -1.66 -17.12
C VAL A 26 -15.05 -0.49 -17.07
N THR A 27 -15.55 0.72 -17.24
CA THR A 27 -14.74 1.94 -17.37
C THR A 27 -14.59 2.69 -16.05
N ARG A 28 -13.69 3.69 -16.02
CA ARG A 28 -13.62 4.65 -14.89
C ARG A 28 -14.92 5.42 -14.70
N GLN A 29 -15.65 5.68 -15.78
CA GLN A 29 -16.94 6.35 -15.70
C GLN A 29 -17.93 5.47 -14.94
N ASP A 30 -18.01 4.17 -15.27
CA ASP A 30 -18.85 3.21 -14.54
C ASP A 30 -18.48 3.14 -13.05
N PHE A 31 -17.19 3.23 -12.72
CA PHE A 31 -16.72 3.28 -11.34
C PHE A 31 -17.22 4.52 -10.58
N PHE A 32 -17.15 5.72 -11.20
CA PHE A 32 -17.53 6.97 -10.54
C PHE A 32 -19.01 7.36 -10.67
N GLU A 33 -19.75 6.71 -11.57
CA GLU A 33 -21.18 6.94 -11.78
C GLU A 33 -21.99 5.74 -11.26
N THR A 34 -21.90 4.60 -11.95
CA THR A 34 -22.72 3.42 -11.65
C THR A 34 -22.42 2.81 -10.29
N LEU A 35 -21.15 2.48 -10.01
CA LEU A 35 -20.76 1.89 -8.72
C LEU A 35 -21.00 2.88 -7.57
N LYS A 36 -20.71 4.16 -7.79
CA LYS A 36 -20.99 5.21 -6.80
C LYS A 36 -22.46 5.20 -6.38
N LEU A 37 -23.39 5.16 -7.33
CA LEU A 37 -24.83 5.11 -7.03
C LEU A 37 -25.22 3.83 -6.28
N ILE A 38 -24.65 2.68 -6.66
CA ILE A 38 -24.87 1.41 -5.95
C ILE A 38 -24.39 1.49 -4.50
N LEU A 39 -23.24 2.13 -4.26
CA LEU A 39 -22.70 2.32 -2.92
C LEU A 39 -23.54 3.33 -2.10
N GLU A 40 -24.03 4.39 -2.73
CA GLU A 40 -24.90 5.40 -2.09
C GLU A 40 -26.27 4.83 -1.67
N ASP A 41 -26.78 3.81 -2.38
CA ASP A 41 -28.05 3.13 -2.07
C ASP A 41 -27.91 2.02 -1.01
N HIS A 42 -26.69 1.68 -0.59
CA HIS A 42 -26.45 0.58 0.33
C HIS A 42 -26.53 1.04 1.80
N ASP A 43 -27.49 0.51 2.57
CA ASP A 43 -27.80 0.92 3.96
C ASP A 43 -26.61 1.02 4.94
N SER A 44 -25.56 0.22 4.74
CA SER A 44 -24.37 0.21 5.61
C SER A 44 -23.25 1.17 5.20
N ILE A 45 -23.45 1.95 4.13
CA ILE A 45 -22.45 2.89 3.61
C ILE A 45 -22.77 4.29 4.10
N GLU A 46 -21.77 4.94 4.70
CA GLU A 46 -21.86 6.31 5.18
C GLU A 46 -20.69 7.14 4.62
N ASN A 47 -20.82 8.47 4.68
CA ASN A 47 -19.74 9.43 4.36
C ASN A 47 -19.04 9.21 3.01
N LEU A 48 -19.78 8.77 1.99
CA LEU A 48 -19.22 8.51 0.66
C LEU A 48 -18.73 9.81 -0.01
N VAL A 49 -17.48 9.80 -0.47
CA VAL A 49 -16.86 10.88 -1.22
C VAL A 49 -16.13 10.29 -2.44
N ALA A 50 -16.45 10.80 -3.62
CA ALA A 50 -15.82 10.40 -4.87
C ALA A 50 -14.89 11.52 -5.38
N ILE A 51 -13.60 11.21 -5.56
CA ILE A 51 -12.58 12.17 -5.99
C ILE A 51 -11.94 11.67 -7.30
N SER A 52 -12.50 12.10 -8.43
CA SER A 52 -12.02 11.71 -9.76
C SER A 52 -10.81 12.54 -10.25
N GLY A 53 -10.64 13.77 -9.75
CA GLY A 53 -9.60 14.71 -10.17
C GLY A 53 -8.24 14.59 -9.47
N ALA A 54 -8.07 13.61 -8.57
CA ALA A 54 -6.82 13.41 -7.85
C ALA A 54 -5.76 12.69 -8.71
N ALA A 55 -4.49 12.73 -8.26
CA ALA A 55 -3.40 12.01 -8.92
C ALA A 55 -3.65 10.50 -9.00
N VAL A 56 -4.37 9.94 -8.03
CA VAL A 56 -4.93 8.59 -8.06
C VAL A 56 -6.43 8.74 -7.75
N PRO A 57 -7.32 8.56 -8.74
CA PRO A 57 -8.76 8.67 -8.52
C PRO A 57 -9.26 7.64 -7.50
N ILE A 58 -10.13 8.06 -6.59
CA ILE A 58 -10.56 7.25 -5.44
C ILE A 58 -12.02 7.52 -5.06
N ILE A 59 -12.72 6.49 -4.56
CA ILE A 59 -13.97 6.62 -3.79
C ILE A 59 -13.65 6.23 -2.36
N THR A 60 -13.95 7.10 -1.40
CA THR A 60 -13.75 6.86 0.03
C THR A 60 -15.11 6.81 0.72
N PHE A 61 -15.34 5.87 1.62
CA PHE A 61 -16.59 5.76 2.38
C PHE A 61 -16.39 4.98 3.68
N ASP A 62 -17.33 5.10 4.60
CA ASP A 62 -17.37 4.30 5.81
C ASP A 62 -18.33 3.11 5.61
N TYR A 63 -17.90 1.91 6.01
CA TYR A 63 -18.73 0.71 6.04
C TYR A 63 -18.77 0.21 7.49
N GLY A 64 -19.83 0.60 8.21
CA GLY A 64 -19.83 0.54 9.67
C GLY A 64 -18.72 1.42 10.26
N ASP A 65 -17.93 0.89 11.19
CA ASP A 65 -16.82 1.63 11.84
C ASP A 65 -15.49 1.60 11.05
N VAL A 66 -15.53 1.18 9.78
CA VAL A 66 -14.32 0.99 8.96
C VAL A 66 -14.33 1.94 7.78
N ASN A 67 -13.32 2.80 7.72
CA ASN A 67 -13.09 3.67 6.57
C ASN A 67 -12.42 2.87 5.42
N ILE A 68 -12.98 2.95 4.22
CA ILE A 68 -12.54 2.24 3.03
C ILE A 68 -12.08 3.23 1.96
N ASP A 69 -10.85 3.04 1.51
CA ASP A 69 -10.24 3.77 0.40
C ASP A 69 -10.29 2.87 -0.85
N LEU A 70 -11.26 3.10 -1.74
CA LEU A 70 -11.50 2.26 -2.91
C LEU A 70 -10.92 2.88 -4.19
N LEU A 71 -9.87 2.25 -4.70
CA LEU A 71 -9.22 2.55 -5.97
C LEU A 71 -9.77 1.68 -7.10
N PHE A 72 -9.56 2.12 -8.34
CA PHE A 72 -10.02 1.40 -9.54
C PHE A 72 -8.87 1.06 -10.49
N ALA A 73 -8.89 -0.18 -10.99
CA ALA A 73 -7.98 -0.69 -11.98
C ALA A 73 -8.74 -1.45 -13.09
N GLN A 74 -8.69 -0.95 -14.32
CA GLN A 74 -9.25 -1.61 -15.50
C GLN A 74 -8.17 -2.44 -16.19
N LEU A 75 -8.42 -3.74 -16.38
CA LEU A 75 -7.49 -4.63 -17.08
C LEU A 75 -7.96 -4.90 -18.51
N PRO A 76 -7.05 -5.13 -19.47
CA PRO A 76 -7.37 -5.44 -20.87
C PRO A 76 -7.82 -6.91 -21.03
N LEU A 77 -8.65 -7.40 -20.11
CA LEU A 77 -9.17 -8.77 -20.07
C LEU A 77 -10.69 -8.77 -20.30
N GLU A 78 -11.22 -9.81 -20.92
CA GLU A 78 -12.68 -10.02 -21.07
C GLU A 78 -13.36 -10.30 -19.72
N SER A 79 -12.65 -10.96 -18.82
CA SER A 79 -13.07 -11.25 -17.46
C SER A 79 -11.86 -11.23 -16.53
N VAL A 80 -12.09 -10.94 -15.25
CA VAL A 80 -11.04 -10.95 -14.22
C VAL A 80 -11.10 -12.30 -13.50
N PRO A 81 -10.09 -13.17 -13.66
CA PRO A 81 -10.06 -14.45 -12.95
C PRO A 81 -9.69 -14.26 -11.47
N ASP A 82 -10.25 -15.07 -10.59
CA ASP A 82 -9.92 -15.05 -9.15
C ASP A 82 -8.44 -15.39 -8.88
N THR A 83 -7.80 -16.10 -9.82
CA THR A 83 -6.39 -16.52 -9.76
C THR A 83 -5.43 -15.50 -10.38
N ILE A 84 -5.87 -14.26 -10.59
CA ILE A 84 -5.03 -13.27 -11.26
C ILE A 84 -3.75 -12.98 -10.46
N ASP A 85 -2.60 -13.16 -11.10
CA ASP A 85 -1.31 -12.83 -10.50
C ASP A 85 -1.01 -11.36 -10.72
N LEU A 86 -1.30 -10.55 -9.70
CA LEU A 86 -0.96 -9.14 -9.70
C LEU A 86 0.55 -8.88 -9.64
N ASN A 87 1.42 -9.86 -9.37
CA ASN A 87 2.86 -9.64 -9.29
C ASN A 87 3.56 -9.78 -10.65
N ASN A 88 2.92 -10.40 -11.64
CA ASN A 88 3.48 -10.50 -12.98
C ASN A 88 3.50 -9.12 -13.66
N ASP A 89 4.65 -8.64 -14.11
CA ASP A 89 4.79 -7.34 -14.79
C ASP A 89 4.01 -7.25 -16.10
N THR A 90 3.70 -8.37 -16.75
CA THR A 90 2.93 -8.37 -18.00
C THR A 90 1.53 -7.79 -17.83
N ILE A 91 0.96 -7.86 -16.61
CA ILE A 91 -0.35 -7.27 -16.32
C ILE A 91 -0.37 -5.75 -16.52
N LEU A 92 0.80 -5.09 -16.43
CA LEU A 92 0.93 -3.63 -16.55
C LEU A 92 1.00 -3.15 -18.02
N GLN A 93 1.12 -4.07 -18.97
CA GLN A 93 1.26 -3.74 -20.39
C GLN A 93 -0.03 -3.13 -20.94
N GLY A 94 0.10 -1.95 -21.57
CA GLY A 94 -1.02 -1.26 -22.19
C GLY A 94 -2.02 -0.62 -21.21
N LEU A 95 -1.73 -0.61 -19.90
CA LEU A 95 -2.57 0.05 -18.90
C LEU A 95 -2.40 1.56 -18.90
N ASP A 96 -3.48 2.29 -18.62
CA ASP A 96 -3.42 3.72 -18.37
C ASP A 96 -2.72 4.03 -17.04
N THR A 97 -2.20 5.26 -16.91
CA THR A 97 -1.41 5.69 -15.76
C THR A 97 -2.18 5.61 -14.44
N GLY A 98 -3.49 5.83 -14.44
CA GLY A 98 -4.32 5.69 -13.25
C GLY A 98 -4.38 4.24 -12.79
N THR A 99 -4.51 3.28 -13.71
CA THR A 99 -4.63 1.85 -13.40
C THR A 99 -3.28 1.33 -12.89
N GLN A 100 -2.19 1.74 -13.53
CA GLN A 100 -0.84 1.42 -13.05
C GLN A 100 -0.62 1.92 -11.62
N ARG A 101 -1.06 3.15 -11.31
CA ARG A 101 -0.96 3.71 -9.95
C ARG A 101 -1.81 2.94 -8.94
N SER A 102 -3.05 2.60 -9.28
CA SER A 102 -3.93 1.80 -8.42
C SER A 102 -3.35 0.42 -8.12
N LEU A 103 -2.74 -0.24 -9.11
CA LEU A 103 -2.11 -1.56 -8.94
C LEU A 103 -0.77 -1.51 -8.20
N ASN A 104 -0.11 -0.36 -8.14
CA ASN A 104 1.21 -0.25 -7.50
C ASN A 104 1.15 -0.55 -6.00
N GLY A 105 0.10 -0.10 -5.30
CA GLY A 105 -0.12 -0.37 -3.87
C GLY A 105 -0.05 -1.86 -3.51
N PRO A 106 -0.92 -2.72 -4.06
CA PRO A 106 -0.90 -4.16 -3.76
C PRO A 106 0.36 -4.84 -4.28
N ARG A 107 0.88 -4.46 -5.45
CA ARG A 107 2.13 -5.01 -6.01
C ARG A 107 3.33 -4.79 -5.10
N VAL A 108 3.53 -3.56 -4.64
CA VAL A 108 4.63 -3.21 -3.73
C VAL A 108 4.47 -3.92 -2.40
N THR A 109 3.24 -4.01 -1.89
CA THR A 109 2.94 -4.69 -0.62
C THR A 109 3.31 -6.18 -0.71
N ASN A 110 2.84 -6.86 -1.76
CA ASN A 110 3.15 -8.26 -2.01
C ASN A 110 4.66 -8.46 -2.20
N LEU A 111 5.33 -7.59 -2.96
CA LEU A 111 6.76 -7.71 -3.21
C LEU A 111 7.57 -7.60 -1.93
N ILE A 112 7.22 -6.67 -1.02
CA ILE A 112 7.88 -6.58 0.30
C ILE A 112 7.67 -7.86 1.09
N GLU A 113 6.46 -8.42 1.11
CA GLU A 113 6.18 -9.68 1.80
C GLU A 113 7.04 -10.84 1.28
N HIS A 114 7.26 -10.93 -0.04
CA HIS A 114 8.11 -11.96 -0.66
C HIS A 114 9.61 -11.73 -0.42
N LEU A 115 10.06 -10.48 -0.37
CA LEU A 115 11.48 -10.13 -0.24
C LEU A 115 12.00 -10.17 1.20
N VAL A 116 11.11 -10.17 2.19
CA VAL A 116 11.47 -10.15 3.62
C VAL A 116 11.64 -11.58 4.15
N PRO A 117 12.81 -11.94 4.70
CA PRO A 117 13.11 -13.31 5.13
C PRO A 117 12.32 -13.76 6.38
N ASN A 118 12.00 -12.82 7.27
CA ASN A 118 11.18 -13.09 8.46
C ASN A 118 10.13 -11.99 8.61
N PHE A 119 8.94 -12.26 8.06
CA PHE A 119 7.85 -11.28 8.03
C PHE A 119 7.33 -10.90 9.42
N SER A 120 7.41 -11.81 10.40
CA SER A 120 7.03 -11.52 11.78
C SER A 120 7.97 -10.49 12.42
N ALA A 121 9.28 -10.67 12.26
CA ALA A 121 10.29 -9.73 12.76
C ALA A 121 10.19 -8.36 12.06
N PHE A 122 9.96 -8.37 10.74
CA PHE A 122 9.70 -7.16 9.96
C PHE A 122 8.49 -6.37 10.49
N ARG A 123 7.36 -7.02 10.72
CA ARG A 123 6.15 -6.34 11.25
C ARG A 123 6.41 -5.69 12.60
N GLN A 124 7.12 -6.38 13.50
CA GLN A 124 7.46 -5.83 14.81
C GLN A 124 8.41 -4.63 14.69
N LEU A 125 9.46 -4.75 13.86
CA LEU A 125 10.39 -3.65 13.59
C LEU A 125 9.64 -2.43 13.03
N LEU A 126 8.79 -2.65 12.04
CA LEU A 126 8.05 -1.58 11.37
C LEU A 126 7.07 -0.87 12.31
N ARG A 127 6.43 -1.59 13.25
CA ARG A 127 5.63 -0.97 14.32
C ARG A 127 6.48 -0.04 15.20
N CYS A 128 7.65 -0.51 15.64
CA CYS A 128 8.58 0.30 16.42
C CYS A 128 9.03 1.56 15.67
N ILE A 129 9.41 1.41 14.39
CA ILE A 129 9.89 2.53 13.57
C ILE A 129 8.78 3.54 13.26
N ARG A 130 7.56 3.09 12.94
CA ARG A 130 6.42 4.01 12.72
C ARG A 130 6.08 4.78 13.98
N LEU A 131 6.02 4.11 15.14
CA LEU A 131 5.78 4.77 16.43
C LEU A 131 6.88 5.80 16.74
N TRP A 132 8.14 5.42 16.58
CA TRP A 132 9.28 6.32 16.77
C TRP A 132 9.19 7.53 15.83
N ALA A 133 9.01 7.33 14.53
CA ALA A 133 8.96 8.41 13.54
C ALA A 133 7.80 9.38 13.82
N LYS A 134 6.61 8.86 14.18
CA LYS A 134 5.46 9.67 14.62
C LYS A 134 5.83 10.51 15.85
N ARG A 135 6.40 9.90 16.89
CA ARG A 135 6.80 10.59 18.15
C ARG A 135 7.92 11.60 17.97
N ARG A 136 8.75 11.44 16.94
CA ARG A 136 9.85 12.37 16.59
C ARG A 136 9.43 13.45 15.59
N GLY A 137 8.18 13.44 15.11
CA GLY A 137 7.68 14.45 14.17
C GLY A 137 8.24 14.31 12.75
N ILE A 138 8.73 13.14 12.37
CA ILE A 138 9.36 12.87 11.06
C ILE A 138 8.58 11.82 10.25
N TYR A 139 7.27 11.72 10.50
CA TYR A 139 6.36 10.84 9.77
C TYR A 139 5.34 11.66 8.99
N SER A 140 5.69 12.08 7.77
CA SER A 140 4.79 12.80 6.85
C SER A 140 5.41 12.96 5.46
N ASN A 141 4.94 12.19 4.48
CA ASN A 141 5.38 12.33 3.09
C ASN A 141 5.03 13.71 2.50
N LYS A 142 3.86 14.26 2.86
CA LYS A 142 3.41 15.59 2.43
C LYS A 142 4.36 16.72 2.87
N MET A 143 5.07 16.52 3.99
CA MET A 143 6.05 17.48 4.51
C MET A 143 7.49 17.15 4.10
N GLY A 144 7.71 16.16 3.23
CA GLY A 144 9.04 15.73 2.79
C GLY A 144 9.79 14.82 3.77
N TYR A 145 9.12 14.32 4.81
CA TYR A 145 9.67 13.30 5.72
C TYR A 145 9.26 11.87 5.29
N LEU A 146 9.57 10.87 6.13
CA LEU A 146 9.23 9.49 5.85
C LEU A 146 7.71 9.29 5.83
N GLY A 147 7.19 8.68 4.78
CA GLY A 147 5.84 8.12 4.72
C GLY A 147 5.80 6.64 5.14
N GLY A 148 4.60 6.05 5.10
CA GLY A 148 4.41 4.64 5.41
C GLY A 148 5.27 3.72 4.53
N ILE A 149 5.23 3.91 3.21
CA ILE A 149 6.02 3.09 2.29
C ILE A 149 7.53 3.25 2.49
N ASN A 150 8.01 4.46 2.80
CA ASN A 150 9.44 4.69 3.08
C ASN A 150 9.88 3.88 4.30
N CYS A 151 9.11 3.90 5.38
CA CYS A 151 9.39 3.06 6.55
C CYS A 151 9.38 1.57 6.20
N ASN A 152 8.44 1.11 5.36
CA ASN A 152 8.39 -0.29 4.94
C ASN A 152 9.67 -0.69 4.18
N LEU A 153 10.11 0.11 3.21
CA LEU A 153 11.32 -0.16 2.42
C LEU A 153 12.57 -0.19 3.32
N LEU A 154 12.73 0.79 4.21
CA LEU A 154 13.86 0.85 5.13
C LEU A 154 13.89 -0.37 6.08
N CYS A 155 12.73 -0.75 6.63
CA CYS A 155 12.65 -1.91 7.53
C CYS A 155 12.92 -3.22 6.78
N ALA A 156 12.38 -3.38 5.56
CA ALA A 156 12.60 -4.55 4.73
C ALA A 156 14.08 -4.72 4.39
N PHE A 157 14.75 -3.63 4.03
CA PHE A 157 16.18 -3.61 3.73
C PHE A 157 17.02 -4.10 4.92
N ILE A 158 16.74 -3.61 6.12
CA ILE A 158 17.43 -4.06 7.34
C ILE A 158 17.15 -5.53 7.63
N CYS A 159 15.93 -6.02 7.38
CA CYS A 159 15.60 -7.44 7.50
C CYS A 159 16.37 -8.31 6.49
N GLN A 160 16.59 -7.83 5.26
CA GLN A 160 17.40 -8.53 4.25
C GLN A 160 18.88 -8.62 4.65
N LEU A 161 19.43 -7.56 5.25
CA LEU A 161 20.81 -7.56 5.75
C LEU A 161 21.03 -8.50 6.94
N TYR A 162 20.01 -8.68 7.78
CA TYR A 162 20.08 -9.49 9.00
C TYR A 162 18.92 -10.51 9.08
N PRO A 163 18.88 -11.52 8.20
CA PRO A 163 17.72 -12.38 7.98
C PRO A 163 17.29 -13.23 9.20
N LYS A 164 18.22 -13.48 10.13
CA LYS A 164 18.01 -14.31 11.32
C LYS A 164 17.99 -13.51 12.63
N ALA A 165 18.11 -12.18 12.56
CA ALA A 165 18.19 -11.36 13.76
C ALA A 165 16.81 -11.22 14.45
N ALA A 166 16.83 -11.14 15.77
CA ALA A 166 15.65 -10.79 16.55
C ALA A 166 15.28 -9.30 16.33
N THR A 167 14.01 -8.96 16.56
CA THR A 167 13.49 -7.59 16.38
C THR A 167 14.32 -6.53 17.10
N SER A 168 14.79 -6.79 18.32
CA SER A 168 15.61 -5.84 19.09
C SER A 168 16.95 -5.53 18.41
N VAL A 169 17.59 -6.54 17.83
CA VAL A 169 18.83 -6.39 17.06
C VAL A 169 18.53 -5.65 15.76
N LEU A 170 17.43 -5.99 15.06
CA LEU A 170 17.03 -5.27 13.85
C LEU A 170 16.78 -3.78 14.12
N LEU A 171 16.18 -3.45 15.28
CA LEU A 171 15.93 -2.06 15.68
C LEU A 171 17.24 -1.29 15.93
N GLU A 172 18.21 -1.91 16.61
CA GLU A 172 19.55 -1.33 16.78
C GLU A 172 20.24 -1.14 15.42
N ARG A 173 20.23 -2.17 14.57
CA ARG A 173 20.85 -2.15 13.24
C ARG A 173 20.21 -1.14 12.30
N PHE A 174 18.90 -0.91 12.41
CA PHE A 174 18.20 0.12 11.64
C PHE A 174 18.85 1.49 11.86
N PHE A 175 19.01 1.91 13.11
CA PHE A 175 19.64 3.21 13.41
C PHE A 175 21.14 3.20 13.14
N PHE A 176 21.83 2.11 13.48
CA PHE A 176 23.27 1.99 13.28
C PHE A 176 23.67 2.11 11.80
N ILE A 177 22.91 1.50 10.89
CA ILE A 177 23.19 1.56 9.45
C ILE A 177 22.74 2.89 8.86
N LEU A 178 21.50 3.32 9.14
CA LEU A 178 20.93 4.49 8.45
C LEU A 178 21.55 5.82 8.88
N LYS A 179 22.16 5.89 10.08
CA LYS A 179 22.89 7.09 10.50
C LYS A 179 24.15 7.35 9.65
N ASP A 180 24.82 6.28 9.21
CA ASP A 180 26.10 6.34 8.48
C ASP A 180 25.91 6.00 6.98
N TRP A 181 24.65 5.90 6.53
CA TRP A 181 24.35 5.60 5.14
C TRP A 181 24.84 6.72 4.23
N ARG A 182 25.55 6.35 3.15
CA ARG A 182 26.15 7.30 2.21
C ARG A 182 25.10 7.84 1.24
N TRP A 183 24.25 8.73 1.71
CA TRP A 183 23.32 9.45 0.83
C TRP A 183 24.08 10.24 -0.25
N PRO A 184 23.60 10.30 -1.51
CA PRO A 184 22.27 9.88 -1.99
C PRO A 184 22.22 8.44 -2.55
N THR A 185 23.12 7.53 -2.17
CA THR A 185 23.05 6.13 -2.61
C THR A 185 21.67 5.54 -2.29
N PRO A 186 20.95 4.97 -3.28
CA PRO A 186 19.60 4.49 -3.06
C PRO A 186 19.59 3.22 -2.21
N ILE A 187 18.52 3.06 -1.42
CA ILE A 187 18.19 1.78 -0.78
C ILE A 187 17.27 1.02 -1.72
N MET A 188 17.71 -0.18 -2.12
CA MET A 188 17.00 -1.05 -3.07
C MET A 188 16.82 -2.43 -2.42
N LEU A 189 15.64 -3.04 -2.58
CA LEU A 189 15.33 -4.37 -2.03
C LEU A 189 15.57 -5.50 -3.03
N THR A 190 15.60 -5.17 -4.31
CA THR A 190 15.81 -6.06 -5.44
C THR A 190 16.46 -5.24 -6.56
N PRO A 191 17.25 -5.85 -7.47
CA PRO A 191 17.85 -5.17 -8.62
C PRO A 191 16.83 -4.47 -9.53
#